data_AF-A0A8T3BPY0-F1
#
_entry.id   AF-A0A8T3BPY0-F1
#
_cell.length_a   1.000
_cell.length_b   1.000
_cell.length_c   1.000
_cell.angle_alpha   90.00
_cell.angle_beta   90.00
_cell.angle_gamma   90.00
#
_symmetry.space_group_name_H-M   'P 1'
#
loop_
_entity.id
_entity.type
_entity.pdbx_description
1 polymer ?
#
loop_
_entity_poly.entity_id
_entity_poly.type
_entity_poly.pdbx_seq_one_letter_code
_entity_poly.pdbx_strand_id
1 'polypeptide(L)'
;MASSYLASRLVLNPKLNPIPSSTRRLRPKQAAPCLLRCSAAPFITSSSSAVFKSIADPTPTTAYSDDPSSRLQRLTSEFRSLPETIDRVKRLLSYASGLALFPNADRINSNRVMGCTAQVWLSASMDALGRMRFAADSDSEITRGYCACLMAILDGALPNEVLAMRTDDLADLNVVGLDGRSRSRVNTWHNVLVSMQKKTRALLSAREGRLPDEPFPSLFIGSDGIHAKGSYAEAQAKFLSPDELKIKELVNILTEKKIGVVAHFYMDPEVQGILTAAQKQWPHINISDSLVMADIAVKMAEAGCQYITVLGVDFMSENVRAILDQAGFEKVEVYRMSSEQIGCSLADAAESPMPLHRCPI
;
A
#
# COMPACT_ATOMS: atom_id res chain seq x y z
N MET A 1 37.45 -50.70 2.80
CA MET A 1 38.06 -50.18 1.56
C MET A 1 37.28 -48.96 1.13
N ALA A 2 37.94 -47.80 1.12
CA ALA A 2 37.77 -46.60 0.26
C ALA A 2 36.34 -46.09 -0.08
N SER A 3 36.00 -44.80 -0.10
CA SER A 3 36.80 -43.57 -0.16
C SER A 3 35.96 -42.36 0.25
N SER A 4 36.64 -41.39 0.86
CA SER A 4 36.28 -39.99 1.14
C SER A 4 35.71 -39.23 -0.06
N TYR A 5 34.95 -38.14 0.17
CA TYR A 5 35.31 -36.78 -0.27
C TYR A 5 34.35 -35.66 0.24
N LEU A 6 34.99 -34.65 0.84
CA LEU A 6 34.70 -33.20 0.82
C LEU A 6 33.54 -32.58 1.63
N ALA A 7 33.94 -32.10 2.82
CA ALA A 7 33.42 -30.91 3.47
C ALA A 7 34.05 -29.62 2.86
N SER A 8 33.27 -28.53 2.80
CA SER A 8 33.73 -27.13 2.69
C SER A 8 32.59 -26.21 3.14
N ARG A 9 32.50 -25.80 4.41
CA ARG A 9 33.01 -24.53 4.98
C ARG A 9 32.92 -23.32 4.02
N LEU A 10 31.95 -22.45 4.26
CA LEU A 10 32.00 -21.04 3.87
C LEU A 10 31.96 -20.17 5.13
N VAL A 11 32.94 -19.28 5.17
CA VAL A 11 33.46 -18.52 6.31
C VAL A 11 32.86 -17.11 6.28
N LEU A 12 32.40 -16.66 7.44
CA LEU A 12 32.13 -15.26 7.79
C LEU A 12 33.40 -14.41 7.57
N ASN A 13 33.27 -13.26 6.90
CA ASN A 13 34.34 -12.27 6.86
C ASN A 13 33.83 -10.89 7.34
N PRO A 14 34.37 -10.36 8.45
CA PRO A 14 34.04 -9.06 9.01
C PRO A 14 35.15 -8.04 8.71
N LYS A 15 34.88 -6.94 7.99
CA LYS A 15 35.71 -5.71 8.07
C LYS A 15 34.90 -4.44 7.81
N LEU A 16 35.12 -3.49 8.71
CA LEU A 16 34.58 -2.14 8.86
C LEU A 16 35.53 -1.07 8.27
N ASN A 17 34.98 0.14 8.08
CA ASN A 17 35.59 1.50 8.05
C ASN A 17 35.92 2.16 6.68
N PRO A 18 35.99 3.51 6.58
CA PRO A 18 35.26 4.58 7.28
C PRO A 18 34.76 5.75 6.35
N ILE A 19 34.06 6.70 6.95
CA ILE A 19 33.50 7.97 6.40
C ILE A 19 34.59 9.00 6.03
N PRO A 20 34.31 9.95 5.13
CA PRO A 20 34.78 11.33 5.33
C PRO A 20 33.64 12.37 5.34
N SER A 21 33.71 13.19 6.38
CA SER A 21 32.96 14.41 6.65
C SER A 21 33.32 15.55 5.70
N SER A 22 32.32 16.30 5.21
CA SER A 22 32.54 17.64 4.66
C SER A 22 31.51 18.63 5.21
N THR A 23 31.95 19.34 6.24
CA THR A 23 31.44 20.60 6.75
C THR A 23 31.45 21.67 5.64
N ARG A 24 30.29 22.26 5.29
CA ARG A 24 30.28 23.57 4.63
C ARG A 24 29.44 24.57 5.41
N ARG A 25 30.15 25.59 5.88
CA ARG A 25 29.71 26.69 6.73
C ARG A 25 28.62 27.51 6.06
N LEU A 26 27.56 27.75 6.82
CA LEU A 26 26.69 28.91 6.68
C LEU A 26 27.49 30.18 6.97
N ARG A 27 27.37 31.19 6.10
CA ARG A 27 27.50 32.61 6.48
C ARG A 27 26.50 33.47 5.71
N PRO A 28 26.02 34.56 6.34
CA PRO A 28 24.73 35.18 6.04
C PRO A 28 24.86 36.38 5.10
N LYS A 29 23.80 36.71 4.36
CA LYS A 29 23.61 38.06 3.82
C LYS A 29 22.25 38.60 4.26
N GLN A 30 22.35 39.39 5.33
CA GLN A 30 21.72 40.67 5.63
C GLN A 30 20.36 40.99 4.97
N ALA A 31 19.43 41.34 5.86
CA ALA A 31 18.14 41.95 5.59
C ALA A 31 18.21 43.49 5.46
N ALA A 32 17.10 44.01 4.91
CA ALA A 32 16.51 45.35 5.07
C ALA A 32 16.86 46.42 4.01
N PRO A 33 16.01 47.47 3.84
CA PRO A 33 14.54 47.38 3.66
C PRO A 33 14.00 48.34 2.56
N CYS A 34 12.73 48.11 2.22
CA CYS A 34 11.66 49.07 1.92
C CYS A 34 12.04 50.57 1.84
N LEU A 35 11.64 51.25 0.76
CA LEU A 35 11.12 52.61 0.83
C LEU A 35 10.13 52.89 -0.31
N LEU A 36 8.90 53.16 0.10
CA LEU A 36 7.84 53.83 -0.65
C LEU A 36 8.35 55.11 -1.33
N ARG A 37 7.83 55.39 -2.52
CA ARG A 37 7.52 56.78 -2.90
C ARG A 37 6.31 56.82 -3.84
N CYS A 38 5.19 57.27 -3.29
CA CYS A 38 4.11 57.90 -4.03
C CYS A 38 4.63 59.18 -4.69
N SER A 39 4.20 59.44 -5.93
CA SER A 39 3.92 60.81 -6.36
C SER A 39 2.86 60.79 -7.46
N ALA A 40 1.93 61.73 -7.33
CA ALA A 40 0.70 61.88 -8.09
C ALA A 40 0.91 62.42 -9.52
N ALA A 41 -0.01 62.01 -10.41
CA ALA A 41 -0.79 62.74 -11.45
C ALA A 41 -0.21 64.02 -12.11
N PRO A 42 -0.57 64.37 -13.37
CA PRO A 42 -1.97 64.69 -13.69
C PRO A 42 -2.51 64.30 -15.08
N PHE A 43 -3.84 64.32 -15.11
CA PHE A 43 -4.78 64.38 -16.21
C PHE A 43 -4.37 65.29 -17.38
N ILE A 44 -4.60 64.84 -18.61
CA ILE A 44 -4.97 65.70 -19.73
C ILE A 44 -6.17 65.09 -20.46
N THR A 45 -7.19 65.93 -20.57
CA THR A 45 -8.44 65.79 -21.30
C THR A 45 -8.25 66.05 -22.79
N SER A 46 -8.88 65.27 -23.67
CA SER A 46 -9.44 65.83 -24.91
C SER A 46 -10.50 64.90 -25.50
N SER A 47 -11.73 65.38 -25.43
CA SER A 47 -12.91 64.97 -26.18
C SER A 47 -12.72 65.16 -27.69
N SER A 48 -13.15 64.20 -28.51
CA SER A 48 -13.76 64.49 -29.81
C SER A 48 -14.67 63.33 -30.23
N SER A 49 -15.95 63.68 -30.31
CA SER A 49 -17.09 62.90 -30.75
C SER A 49 -17.10 62.76 -32.28
N ALA A 50 -17.30 61.54 -32.78
CA ALA A 50 -17.77 61.29 -34.14
C ALA A 50 -18.97 60.34 -34.11
N VAL A 51 -19.92 60.66 -34.99
CA VAL A 51 -21.33 60.29 -35.04
C VAL A 51 -21.56 58.88 -35.62
N PHE A 52 -22.39 58.11 -34.91
CA PHE A 52 -23.44 57.17 -35.35
C PHE A 52 -23.15 56.05 -36.38
N LYS A 53 -23.31 54.80 -35.91
CA LYS A 53 -24.14 53.77 -36.57
C LYS A 53 -24.60 52.73 -35.54
N SER A 54 -25.88 52.78 -35.22
CA SER A 54 -26.60 51.67 -34.57
C SER A 54 -26.71 50.51 -35.58
N ILE A 55 -26.45 49.27 -35.14
CA ILE A 55 -27.10 48.03 -35.58
C ILE A 55 -26.63 46.89 -34.65
N ALA A 56 -27.62 46.12 -34.18
CA ALA A 56 -27.60 44.77 -33.61
C ALA A 56 -27.09 44.58 -32.17
N ASP A 57 -28.04 44.20 -31.31
CA ASP A 57 -27.81 43.43 -30.09
C ASP A 57 -26.78 42.31 -30.32
N PRO A 58 -25.75 42.16 -29.47
CA PRO A 58 -25.03 40.92 -29.41
C PRO A 58 -25.89 39.91 -28.66
N THR A 59 -26.52 39.03 -29.41
CA THR A 59 -27.01 37.72 -28.94
C THR A 59 -25.91 37.09 -28.07
N PRO A 60 -26.23 36.48 -26.91
CA PRO A 60 -25.22 35.91 -26.04
C PRO A 60 -24.52 34.78 -26.79
N THR A 61 -23.26 35.02 -27.16
CA THR A 61 -22.42 33.96 -27.70
C THR A 61 -22.21 32.95 -26.57
N THR A 62 -22.73 31.76 -26.81
CA THR A 62 -22.63 30.55 -25.99
C THR A 62 -21.30 30.46 -25.24
N ALA A 63 -21.37 30.51 -23.91
CA ALA A 63 -20.28 30.13 -23.03
C ALA A 63 -19.93 28.66 -23.28
N TYR A 64 -18.79 28.41 -23.95
CA TYR A 64 -18.21 27.07 -24.03
C TYR A 64 -17.80 26.65 -22.61
N SER A 65 -18.57 25.76 -21.99
CA SER A 65 -18.16 25.03 -20.79
C SER A 65 -17.05 24.04 -21.19
N ASP A 66 -15.79 24.44 -21.01
CA ASP A 66 -14.62 23.60 -21.28
C ASP A 66 -14.47 22.54 -20.17
N ASP A 67 -15.28 21.47 -20.28
CA ASP A 67 -15.30 20.31 -19.36
C ASP A 67 -14.02 19.46 -19.48
N PRO A 68 -13.50 18.85 -18.38
CA PRO A 68 -12.30 18.03 -18.41
C PRO A 68 -12.33 16.89 -19.44
N SER A 69 -13.49 16.29 -19.71
CA SER A 69 -13.62 15.22 -20.71
C SER A 69 -13.33 15.73 -22.11
N SER A 70 -13.77 16.95 -22.43
CA SER A 70 -13.49 17.58 -23.73
C SER A 70 -12.01 17.95 -23.89
N ARG A 71 -11.36 18.41 -22.81
CA ARG A 71 -9.91 18.68 -22.77
C ARG A 71 -9.11 17.40 -22.97
N LEU A 72 -9.51 16.31 -22.31
CA LEU A 72 -8.91 15.00 -22.49
C LEU A 72 -9.05 14.52 -23.94
N GLN A 73 -10.24 14.60 -24.55
CA GLN A 73 -10.44 14.22 -25.95
C GLN A 73 -9.54 15.01 -26.91
N ARG A 74 -9.39 16.32 -26.71
CA ARG A 74 -8.47 17.15 -27.49
C ARG A 74 -7.02 16.69 -27.36
N LEU A 75 -6.57 16.46 -26.12
CA LEU A 75 -5.21 16.00 -25.85
C LEU A 75 -4.95 14.62 -26.45
N THR A 76 -5.88 13.68 -26.28
CA THR A 76 -5.79 12.34 -26.86
C THR A 76 -5.77 12.38 -28.39
N SER A 77 -6.61 13.20 -29.01
CA SER A 77 -6.61 13.39 -30.46
C SER A 77 -5.28 13.95 -30.96
N GLU A 78 -4.70 14.90 -30.22
CA GLU A 78 -3.40 15.46 -30.55
C GLU A 78 -2.30 14.39 -30.51
N PHE A 79 -2.19 13.62 -29.43
CA PHE A 79 -1.17 12.56 -29.34
C PHE A 79 -1.38 11.44 -30.36
N ARG A 80 -2.63 11.11 -30.72
CA ARG A 80 -2.95 10.14 -31.76
C ARG A 80 -2.57 10.61 -33.17
N SER A 81 -2.57 11.93 -33.41
CA SER A 81 -2.16 12.49 -34.70
C SER A 81 -0.65 12.38 -34.97
N LEU A 82 0.14 12.08 -33.95
CA LEU A 82 1.59 11.91 -34.03
C LEU A 82 1.93 10.41 -34.18
N PRO A 83 2.30 9.94 -35.39
CA PRO A 83 2.53 8.51 -35.64
C PRO A 83 3.79 8.00 -34.95
N GLU A 84 4.86 8.79 -34.95
CA GLU A 84 6.16 8.43 -34.38
C GLU A 84 6.21 8.59 -32.86
N THR A 85 6.73 7.58 -32.15
CA THR A 85 6.90 7.64 -30.69
C THR A 85 7.77 8.81 -30.26
N ILE A 86 8.83 9.10 -31.02
CA ILE A 86 9.73 10.21 -30.74
C ILE A 86 8.98 11.55 -30.76
N ASP A 87 8.05 11.74 -31.71
CA ASP A 87 7.30 12.99 -31.81
C ASP A 87 6.28 13.14 -30.69
N ARG A 88 5.66 12.03 -30.26
CA ARG A 88 4.84 12.02 -29.03
C ARG A 88 5.68 12.41 -27.80
N VAL A 89 6.90 11.89 -27.66
CA VAL A 89 7.79 12.27 -26.54
C VAL A 89 8.19 13.74 -26.62
N LYS A 90 8.56 14.26 -27.80
CA LYS A 90 8.84 15.69 -27.99
C LYS A 90 7.63 16.54 -27.59
N ARG A 91 6.41 16.10 -27.97
CA ARG A 91 5.19 16.82 -27.60
C ARG A 91 4.95 16.81 -26.09
N LEU A 92 5.19 15.68 -25.44
CA LEU A 92 5.13 15.56 -23.98
C LEU A 92 6.13 16.50 -23.28
N LEU A 93 7.37 16.58 -23.79
CA LEU A 93 8.39 17.51 -23.28
C LEU A 93 8.02 18.98 -23.53
N SER A 94 7.34 19.28 -24.64
CA SER A 94 6.79 20.62 -24.89
C SER A 94 5.74 21.02 -23.83
N TYR A 95 4.88 20.10 -23.40
CA TYR A 95 3.99 20.33 -22.26
C TYR A 95 4.77 20.56 -20.96
N ALA A 96 5.84 19.79 -20.73
CA ALA A 96 6.70 19.94 -19.55
C ALA A 96 7.35 21.34 -19.46
N SER A 97 7.78 21.90 -20.59
CA SER A 97 8.39 23.23 -20.66
C SER A 97 7.42 24.38 -20.46
N GLY A 98 6.12 24.16 -20.73
CA GLY A 98 5.06 25.14 -20.49
C GLY A 98 4.51 25.14 -19.06
N LEU A 99 4.96 24.21 -18.21
CA LEU A 99 4.49 24.08 -16.84
C LEU A 99 4.99 25.24 -15.98
N ALA A 100 4.08 25.86 -15.22
CA ALA A 100 4.44 26.94 -14.31
C ALA A 100 5.43 26.46 -13.23
N LEU A 101 6.31 27.36 -12.80
CA LEU A 101 7.30 27.05 -11.75
C LEU A 101 6.60 26.66 -10.45
N PHE A 102 6.98 25.50 -9.92
CA PHE A 102 6.45 25.01 -8.66
C PHE A 102 7.08 25.75 -7.48
N PRO A 103 6.28 26.28 -6.52
CA PRO A 103 6.81 27.02 -5.40
C PRO A 103 7.77 26.18 -4.55
N ASN A 104 8.96 26.71 -4.24
CA ASN A 104 9.93 25.99 -3.39
C ASN A 104 9.38 25.69 -1.99
N ALA A 105 8.47 26.52 -1.48
CA ALA A 105 7.79 26.30 -0.20
C ALA A 105 6.90 25.04 -0.21
N ASP A 106 6.41 24.64 -1.38
CA ASP A 106 5.53 23.48 -1.54
C ASP A 106 6.32 22.19 -1.79
N ARG A 107 7.65 22.26 -1.97
CA ARG A 107 8.55 21.08 -2.13
C ARG A 107 8.83 20.41 -0.78
N ILE A 108 7.77 19.98 -0.11
CA ILE A 108 7.78 19.33 1.19
C ILE A 108 7.31 17.88 1.09
N ASN A 109 7.68 17.05 2.07
CA ASN A 109 7.35 15.61 2.06
C ASN A 109 5.84 15.33 2.03
N SER A 110 5.00 16.20 2.59
CA SER A 110 3.53 16.06 2.56
C SER A 110 2.92 16.26 1.17
N ASN A 111 3.65 16.89 0.25
CA ASN A 111 3.25 17.05 -1.16
C ASN A 111 3.86 15.98 -2.06
N ARG A 112 4.63 15.04 -1.53
CA ARG A 112 5.26 13.98 -2.33
C ARG A 112 4.22 12.97 -2.82
N VAL A 113 4.28 12.64 -4.11
CA VAL A 113 3.51 11.55 -4.70
C VAL A 113 4.32 10.26 -4.57
N MET A 114 3.73 9.26 -3.91
CA MET A 114 4.37 7.96 -3.68
C MET A 114 4.13 7.01 -4.85
N GLY A 115 5.05 6.08 -5.06
CA GLY A 115 4.97 5.05 -6.09
C GLY A 115 5.58 5.45 -7.44
N CYS A 116 5.87 6.73 -7.69
CA CYS A 116 6.60 7.13 -8.90
C CYS A 116 8.08 6.74 -8.79
N THR A 117 8.69 6.30 -9.90
CA THR A 117 10.15 6.06 -9.99
C THR A 117 10.93 7.37 -9.86
N ALA A 118 10.42 8.43 -10.50
CA ALA A 118 10.84 9.81 -10.33
C ALA A 118 10.23 10.44 -9.08
N GLN A 119 10.93 11.39 -8.47
CA GLN A 119 10.35 12.20 -7.40
C GLN A 119 9.33 13.17 -7.99
N VAL A 120 8.14 13.21 -7.41
CA VAL A 120 7.07 14.10 -7.83
C VAL A 120 6.48 14.81 -6.62
N TRP A 121 6.28 16.12 -6.75
CA TRP A 121 5.55 16.94 -5.80
C TRP A 121 4.27 17.44 -6.43
N LEU A 122 3.19 17.44 -5.66
CA LEU A 122 1.86 17.87 -6.07
C LEU A 122 1.24 18.69 -4.94
N SER A 123 0.90 19.94 -5.22
CA SER A 123 0.05 20.77 -4.37
C SER A 123 -1.33 20.94 -5.02
N ALA A 124 -2.35 21.02 -4.18
CA ALA A 124 -3.72 21.23 -4.60
C ALA A 124 -4.35 22.27 -3.68
N SER A 125 -5.12 23.17 -4.25
CA SER A 125 -5.91 24.16 -3.53
C SER A 125 -7.27 24.33 -4.23
N MET A 126 -8.20 24.98 -3.56
CA MET A 126 -9.50 25.32 -4.13
C MET A 126 -9.60 26.83 -4.22
N ASP A 127 -10.01 27.36 -5.37
CA ASP A 127 -10.19 28.79 -5.55
C ASP A 127 -11.52 29.29 -4.95
N ALA A 128 -11.74 30.61 -5.00
CA ALA A 128 -12.95 31.25 -4.48
C ALA A 128 -14.24 30.83 -5.21
N LEU A 129 -14.13 30.27 -6.42
CA LEU A 129 -15.25 29.77 -7.21
C LEU A 129 -15.50 28.27 -6.97
N GLY A 130 -14.73 27.64 -6.07
CA GLY A 130 -14.85 26.22 -5.75
C GLY A 130 -14.18 25.29 -6.78
N ARG A 131 -13.31 25.81 -7.65
CA ARG A 131 -12.58 25.01 -8.65
C ARG A 131 -11.22 24.58 -8.10
N MET A 132 -10.77 23.41 -8.54
CA MET A 132 -9.49 22.86 -8.15
C MET A 132 -8.35 23.55 -8.87
N ARG A 133 -7.31 23.92 -8.13
CA ARG A 133 -6.06 24.48 -8.64
C ARG A 133 -4.93 23.53 -8.27
N PHE A 134 -4.20 23.04 -9.27
CA PHE A 134 -3.09 22.12 -9.06
C PHE A 134 -1.76 22.79 -9.41
N ALA A 135 -0.69 22.38 -8.74
CA ALA A 135 0.67 22.62 -9.21
C ALA A 135 1.47 21.34 -8.95
N ALA A 136 2.34 20.98 -9.89
CA ALA A 136 3.14 19.78 -9.79
C ALA A 136 4.54 20.00 -10.36
N ASP A 137 5.49 19.20 -9.89
CA ASP A 137 6.86 19.20 -10.39
C ASP A 137 7.53 17.84 -10.20
N SER A 138 8.56 17.58 -10.98
CA SER A 138 9.33 16.35 -10.91
C SER A 138 10.79 16.53 -11.28
N ASP A 139 11.65 15.67 -10.71
CA ASP A 139 13.06 15.55 -11.09
C ASP A 139 13.28 14.91 -12.47
N SER A 140 12.25 14.31 -13.08
CA SER A 140 12.28 13.75 -14.43
C SER A 140 11.44 14.58 -15.40
N GLU A 141 12.01 14.96 -16.55
CA GLU A 141 11.32 15.76 -17.57
C GLU A 141 10.12 15.05 -18.18
N ILE A 142 10.22 13.72 -18.35
CA ILE A 142 9.11 12.89 -18.85
C ILE A 142 7.96 12.89 -17.85
N THR A 143 8.27 12.70 -16.57
CA THR A 143 7.27 12.76 -15.49
C THR A 143 6.65 14.15 -15.37
N ARG A 144 7.46 15.21 -15.50
CA ARG A 144 6.98 16.59 -15.55
C ARG A 144 6.03 16.82 -16.73
N GLY A 145 6.30 16.21 -17.88
CA GLY A 145 5.39 16.23 -19.02
C GLY A 145 4.04 15.56 -18.73
N TYR A 146 4.04 14.39 -18.09
CA TYR A 146 2.79 13.75 -17.66
C TYR A 146 2.01 14.60 -16.65
N CYS A 147 2.71 15.24 -15.70
CA CYS A 147 2.09 16.18 -14.77
C CYS A 147 1.45 17.36 -15.51
N ALA A 148 2.14 17.93 -16.49
CA ALA A 148 1.64 19.03 -17.30
C ALA A 148 0.40 18.65 -18.11
N CYS A 149 0.36 17.45 -18.70
CA CYS A 149 -0.82 16.92 -19.38
C CYS A 149 -2.02 16.80 -18.43
N LEU A 150 -1.82 16.23 -17.23
CA LEU A 150 -2.88 16.12 -16.22
C LEU A 150 -3.37 17.50 -15.77
N MET A 151 -2.47 18.47 -15.61
CA MET A 151 -2.85 19.85 -15.27
C MET A 151 -3.63 20.52 -16.40
N ALA A 152 -3.25 20.31 -17.66
CA ALA A 152 -4.00 20.84 -18.80
C ALA A 152 -5.45 20.30 -18.86
N ILE A 153 -5.70 19.12 -18.32
CA ILE A 153 -7.03 18.51 -18.25
C ILE A 153 -7.80 19.01 -17.01
N LEU A 154 -7.19 18.91 -15.82
CA LEU A 154 -7.87 18.99 -14.53
C LEU A 154 -7.76 20.34 -13.81
N ASP A 155 -6.82 21.21 -14.19
CA ASP A 155 -6.72 22.53 -13.56
C ASP A 155 -7.95 23.40 -13.91
N GLY A 156 -8.60 23.95 -12.89
CA GLY A 156 -9.87 24.69 -13.01
C GLY A 156 -11.13 23.81 -13.08
N ALA A 157 -11.01 22.48 -12.98
CA ALA A 157 -12.16 21.57 -12.90
C ALA A 157 -12.86 21.66 -11.54
N LEU A 158 -14.14 21.33 -11.49
CA LEU A 158 -14.88 21.14 -10.25
C LEU A 158 -14.39 19.86 -9.54
N PRO A 159 -14.45 19.80 -8.19
CA PRO A 159 -14.02 18.62 -7.44
C PRO A 159 -14.69 17.32 -7.90
N ASN A 160 -16.00 17.36 -8.21
CA ASN A 160 -16.74 16.19 -8.70
C ASN A 160 -16.23 15.70 -10.07
N GLU A 161 -15.81 16.61 -10.95
CA GLU A 161 -15.26 16.27 -12.27
C GLU A 161 -13.88 15.61 -12.12
N VAL A 162 -13.04 16.10 -11.21
CA VAL A 162 -11.74 15.47 -10.89
C VAL A 162 -11.92 14.05 -10.34
N LEU A 163 -12.92 13.85 -9.49
CA LEU A 163 -13.22 12.55 -8.88
C LEU A 163 -13.90 11.57 -9.85
N ALA A 164 -14.62 12.08 -10.85
CA ALA A 164 -15.26 11.26 -11.88
C ALA A 164 -14.26 10.71 -12.92
N MET A 165 -13.08 11.33 -13.05
CA MET A 165 -12.07 10.91 -14.01
C MET A 165 -11.55 9.52 -13.70
N ARG A 166 -11.66 8.59 -14.66
CA ARG A 166 -11.12 7.24 -14.49
C ARG A 166 -9.70 7.20 -15.00
N THR A 167 -8.93 6.28 -14.44
CA THR A 167 -7.57 6.03 -14.90
C THR A 167 -7.57 5.45 -16.31
N ASP A 168 -8.56 4.64 -16.65
CA ASP A 168 -8.65 4.00 -17.98
C ASP A 168 -8.82 5.02 -19.10
N ASP A 169 -9.46 6.17 -18.82
CA ASP A 169 -9.68 7.24 -19.80
C ASP A 169 -8.37 7.89 -20.26
N LEU A 170 -7.30 7.75 -19.46
CA LEU A 170 -5.98 8.31 -19.72
C LEU A 170 -4.99 7.30 -20.33
N ALA A 171 -5.42 6.05 -20.56
CA ALA A 171 -4.54 5.00 -21.09
C ALA A 171 -3.95 5.39 -22.46
N ASP A 172 -4.71 6.11 -23.29
CA ASP A 172 -4.29 6.56 -24.62
C ASP A 172 -3.23 7.68 -24.59
N LEU A 173 -3.03 8.33 -23.44
CA LEU A 173 -1.97 9.32 -23.23
C LEU A 173 -0.63 8.67 -22.86
N ASN A 174 -0.56 7.33 -22.79
CA ASN A 174 0.68 6.65 -22.47
C ASN A 174 1.65 6.65 -23.67
N VAL A 175 2.39 7.75 -23.79
CA VAL A 175 3.35 7.99 -24.87
C VAL A 175 4.57 7.05 -24.81
N VAL A 176 5.02 6.70 -23.60
CA VAL A 176 6.22 5.88 -23.36
C VAL A 176 5.78 4.44 -23.07
N GLY A 177 5.41 3.70 -24.12
CA GLY A 177 4.93 2.31 -23.93
C GLY A 177 4.39 1.57 -25.16
N LEU A 178 4.48 2.12 -26.38
CA LEU A 178 3.98 1.48 -27.60
C LEU A 178 4.90 0.40 -28.19
N ASP A 179 5.77 -0.17 -27.36
CA ASP A 179 6.78 -1.16 -27.77
C ASP A 179 6.59 -2.48 -26.98
N GLY A 180 5.35 -2.88 -26.68
CA GLY A 180 4.99 -4.25 -26.26
C GLY A 180 5.72 -4.89 -25.06
N ARG A 181 6.62 -4.21 -24.36
CA ARG A 181 7.56 -4.82 -23.38
C ARG A 181 7.71 -4.10 -22.05
N SER A 182 6.91 -3.08 -21.74
CA SER A 182 6.82 -2.56 -20.37
C SER A 182 5.41 -2.68 -19.79
N ARG A 183 5.01 -3.93 -19.52
CA ARG A 183 4.02 -4.24 -18.47
C ARG A 183 4.63 -4.08 -17.05
N SER A 184 5.85 -3.55 -16.92
CA SER A 184 6.53 -3.45 -15.63
C SER A 184 6.20 -2.12 -14.97
N ARG A 185 5.27 -2.22 -14.02
CA ARG A 185 5.31 -1.54 -12.73
C ARG A 185 5.27 -0.01 -12.79
N VAL A 186 4.05 0.48 -12.55
CA VAL A 186 3.72 1.81 -12.02
C VAL A 186 3.70 2.93 -13.05
N ASN A 187 2.53 3.15 -13.66
CA ASN A 187 2.27 4.30 -14.50
C ASN A 187 2.39 5.59 -13.69
N THR A 188 3.41 6.40 -13.97
CA THR A 188 3.64 7.68 -13.28
C THR A 188 2.42 8.59 -13.29
N TRP A 189 1.72 8.70 -14.43
CA TRP A 189 0.49 9.51 -14.53
C TRP A 189 -0.64 8.97 -13.64
N HIS A 190 -0.74 7.64 -13.45
CA HIS A 190 -1.77 7.02 -12.63
C HIS A 190 -1.62 7.45 -11.17
N ASN A 191 -0.40 7.36 -10.62
CA ASN A 191 -0.15 7.78 -9.24
C ASN A 191 -0.40 9.27 -9.02
N VAL A 192 -0.07 10.10 -10.02
CA VAL A 192 -0.32 11.55 -9.97
C VAL A 192 -1.82 11.83 -9.98
N LEU A 193 -2.60 11.19 -10.87
CA LEU A 193 -4.06 11.31 -10.90
C LEU A 193 -4.69 10.87 -9.57
N VAL A 194 -4.32 9.70 -9.06
CA VAL A 194 -4.80 9.19 -7.76
C VAL A 194 -4.46 10.17 -6.63
N SER A 195 -3.27 10.79 -6.68
CA SER A 195 -2.86 11.80 -5.70
C SER A 195 -3.65 13.11 -5.83
N MET A 196 -3.98 13.55 -7.05
CA MET A 196 -4.87 14.69 -7.31
C MET A 196 -6.26 14.43 -6.74
N GLN A 197 -6.82 13.24 -6.98
CA GLN A 197 -8.11 12.82 -6.44
C GLN A 197 -8.10 12.75 -4.92
N LYS A 198 -7.05 12.16 -4.31
CA LYS A 198 -6.90 12.10 -2.86
C LYS A 198 -6.85 13.50 -2.22
N LYS A 199 -6.06 14.41 -2.78
CA LYS A 199 -6.00 15.81 -2.30
C LYS A 199 -7.33 16.54 -2.49
N THR A 200 -8.05 16.25 -3.59
CA THR A 200 -9.39 16.79 -3.83
C THR A 200 -10.40 16.32 -2.78
N ARG A 201 -10.40 15.02 -2.43
CA ARG A 201 -11.23 14.49 -1.34
C ARG A 201 -10.91 15.17 -0.01
N ALA A 202 -9.63 15.29 0.32
CA ALA A 202 -9.20 15.95 1.55
C ALA A 202 -9.68 17.41 1.64
N LEU A 203 -9.64 18.16 0.53
CA LEU A 203 -10.13 19.54 0.47
C LEU A 203 -11.67 19.63 0.56
N LEU A 204 -12.39 18.68 -0.04
CA LEU A 204 -13.85 18.58 0.11
C LEU A 204 -14.24 18.28 1.57
N SER A 205 -13.60 17.28 2.20
CA SER A 205 -13.85 16.94 3.60
C SER A 205 -13.56 18.13 4.53
N ALA A 206 -12.45 18.83 4.31
CA ALA A 206 -12.11 20.04 5.07
C ALA A 206 -13.16 21.16 4.89
N ARG A 207 -13.70 21.34 3.68
CA ARG A 207 -14.77 22.31 3.39
C ARG A 207 -16.09 21.94 4.08
N GLU A 208 -16.41 20.65 4.14
CA GLU A 208 -17.60 20.13 4.80
C GLU A 208 -17.45 20.02 6.33
N GLY A 209 -16.30 20.40 6.89
CA GLY A 209 -16.00 20.25 8.32
C GLY A 209 -15.87 18.79 8.77
N ARG A 210 -15.78 17.84 7.82
CA ARG A 210 -15.53 16.43 8.10
C ARG A 210 -14.04 16.23 8.35
N LEU A 211 -13.71 15.57 9.45
CA LEU A 211 -12.33 15.19 9.76
C LEU A 211 -11.75 14.36 8.59
N PRO A 212 -10.44 14.49 8.27
CA PRO A 212 -9.81 13.74 7.19
C PRO A 212 -10.08 12.24 7.36
N ASP A 213 -10.31 11.55 6.23
CA ASP A 213 -10.58 10.10 6.10
C ASP A 213 -9.96 9.32 7.25
N GLU A 214 -10.75 8.47 7.92
CA GLU A 214 -10.25 7.61 9.01
C GLU A 214 -8.92 6.99 8.57
N PRO A 215 -7.83 7.18 9.33
CA PRO A 215 -6.53 6.68 8.93
C PRO A 215 -6.63 5.17 8.74
N PHE A 216 -5.88 4.65 7.76
CA PHE A 216 -5.85 3.22 7.46
C PHE A 216 -5.80 2.40 8.76
N PRO A 217 -6.73 1.46 8.99
CA PRO A 217 -6.78 0.71 10.24
C PRO A 217 -5.43 0.07 10.52
N SER A 218 -4.82 0.40 11.65
CA SER A 218 -3.42 0.04 11.93
C SER A 218 -3.23 -0.37 13.39
N LEU A 219 -2.33 -1.32 13.60
CA LEU A 219 -1.78 -1.68 14.91
C LEU A 219 -0.44 -0.94 15.10
N PHE A 220 -0.34 -0.15 16.16
CA PHE A 220 0.88 0.55 16.56
C PHE A 220 1.58 -0.22 17.67
N ILE A 221 2.86 -0.54 17.48
CA ILE A 221 3.68 -1.20 18.50
C ILE A 221 4.59 -0.13 19.10
N GLY A 222 4.30 0.25 20.34
CA GLY A 222 5.07 1.22 21.14
C GLY A 222 5.80 0.54 22.30
N SER A 223 6.59 1.32 23.04
CA SER A 223 7.22 0.86 24.28
C SER A 223 6.22 0.58 25.40
N ASP A 224 5.03 1.17 25.31
CA ASP A 224 3.92 1.09 26.25
C ASP A 224 2.88 0.02 25.89
N GLY A 225 3.00 -0.63 24.72
CA GLY A 225 2.13 -1.73 24.31
C GLY A 225 1.72 -1.69 22.85
N ILE A 226 0.67 -2.46 22.52
CA ILE A 226 0.07 -2.52 21.19
C ILE A 226 -1.23 -1.71 21.22
N HIS A 227 -1.32 -0.68 20.37
CA HIS A 227 -2.49 0.18 20.26
C HIS A 227 -3.16 -0.01 18.90
N ALA A 228 -4.45 -0.24 18.89
CA ALA A 228 -5.22 -0.35 17.66
C ALA A 228 -5.90 0.98 17.32
N LYS A 229 -5.96 1.30 16.02
CA LYS A 229 -6.73 2.44 15.53
C LYS A 229 -7.58 2.01 14.34
N GLY A 230 -8.89 2.20 14.47
CA GLY A 230 -9.86 1.87 13.44
C GLY A 230 -10.50 0.50 13.68
N SER A 231 -11.76 0.36 13.28
CA SER A 231 -12.63 -0.78 13.62
C SER A 231 -12.02 -2.15 13.29
N TYR A 232 -11.35 -2.28 12.15
CA TYR A 232 -10.69 -3.51 11.75
C TYR A 232 -9.48 -3.86 12.64
N ALA A 233 -8.59 -2.90 12.91
CA ALA A 233 -7.43 -3.12 13.77
C ALA A 233 -7.84 -3.39 15.22
N GLU A 234 -8.90 -2.73 15.70
CA GLU A 234 -9.47 -2.96 17.03
C GLU A 234 -10.06 -4.36 17.16
N ALA A 235 -10.72 -4.87 16.12
CA ALA A 235 -11.18 -6.25 16.09
C ALA A 235 -9.99 -7.23 16.13
N GLN A 236 -8.93 -7.00 15.35
CA GLN A 236 -7.73 -7.85 15.37
C GLN A 236 -6.98 -7.81 16.71
N ALA A 237 -6.93 -6.65 17.37
CA ALA A 237 -6.28 -6.53 18.67
C ALA A 237 -6.92 -7.41 19.75
N LYS A 238 -8.21 -7.75 19.64
CA LYS A 238 -8.86 -8.68 20.56
C LYS A 238 -8.23 -10.07 20.54
N PHE A 239 -7.70 -10.52 19.40
CA PHE A 239 -7.03 -11.82 19.29
C PHE A 239 -5.68 -11.86 20.03
N LEU A 240 -5.05 -10.70 20.27
CA LEU A 240 -3.81 -10.62 21.04
C LEU A 240 -4.02 -10.83 22.55
N SER A 241 -5.26 -10.68 23.02
CA SER A 241 -5.65 -10.84 24.43
C SER A 241 -6.93 -11.67 24.52
N PRO A 242 -6.83 -13.00 24.29
CA PRO A 242 -7.99 -13.88 24.30
C PRO A 242 -8.58 -14.02 25.71
N ASP A 243 -9.83 -14.49 25.78
CA ASP A 243 -10.54 -14.74 27.04
C ASP A 243 -9.79 -15.75 27.93
N GLU A 244 -9.36 -15.30 29.11
CA GLU A 244 -8.62 -16.11 30.08
C GLU A 244 -9.39 -17.34 30.56
N LEU A 245 -10.72 -17.29 30.63
CA LEU A 245 -11.52 -18.42 31.10
C LEU A 245 -11.44 -19.58 30.10
N LYS A 246 -11.59 -19.29 28.81
CA LYS A 246 -11.45 -20.28 27.73
C LYS A 246 -10.04 -20.85 27.66
N ILE A 247 -9.02 -20.01 27.86
CA ILE A 247 -7.62 -20.46 27.90
C ILE A 247 -7.42 -21.45 29.05
N LYS A 248 -7.92 -21.15 30.25
CA LYS A 248 -7.80 -22.04 31.42
C LYS A 248 -8.52 -23.37 31.19
N GLU A 249 -9.72 -23.35 30.63
CA GLU A 249 -10.46 -24.56 30.30
C GLU A 249 -9.69 -25.45 29.31
N LEU A 250 -9.16 -24.86 28.23
CA LEU A 250 -8.32 -25.56 27.25
C LEU A 250 -7.08 -26.16 27.91
N VAL A 251 -6.33 -25.35 28.68
CA VAL A 251 -5.10 -25.79 29.36
C VAL A 251 -5.38 -26.93 30.33
N ASN A 252 -6.50 -26.90 31.07
CA ASN A 252 -6.88 -27.97 31.98
C ASN A 252 -7.09 -29.29 31.23
N ILE A 253 -7.82 -29.27 30.11
CA ILE A 253 -8.04 -30.45 29.27
C ILE A 253 -6.72 -30.99 28.72
N LEU A 254 -5.86 -30.10 28.19
CA LEU A 254 -4.56 -30.49 27.63
C LEU A 254 -3.65 -31.10 28.70
N THR A 255 -3.66 -30.55 29.91
CA THR A 255 -2.83 -31.03 31.02
C THR A 255 -3.33 -32.36 31.57
N GLU A 256 -4.63 -32.47 31.83
CA GLU A 256 -5.26 -33.69 32.39
C GLU A 256 -5.07 -34.89 31.46
N LYS A 257 -5.29 -34.69 30.16
CA LYS A 257 -5.14 -35.73 29.14
C LYS A 257 -3.71 -35.86 28.61
N LYS A 258 -2.76 -35.03 29.06
CA LYS A 258 -1.36 -35.01 28.58
C LYS A 258 -1.25 -34.89 27.06
N ILE A 259 -1.94 -33.90 26.50
CA ILE A 259 -2.01 -33.63 25.07
C ILE A 259 -0.96 -32.60 24.68
N GLY A 260 -0.08 -32.94 23.73
CA GLY A 260 0.76 -31.98 23.03
C GLY A 260 0.03 -31.39 21.82
N VAL A 261 0.30 -30.12 21.51
CA VAL A 261 -0.29 -29.42 20.36
C VAL A 261 0.82 -28.91 19.46
N VAL A 262 0.85 -29.38 18.22
CA VAL A 262 1.72 -28.84 17.16
C VAL A 262 0.86 -28.20 16.08
N ALA A 263 1.20 -26.99 15.69
CA ALA A 263 0.33 -26.12 14.94
C ALA A 263 1.11 -25.42 13.82
N HIS A 264 0.55 -25.37 12.61
CA HIS A 264 1.19 -24.65 11.51
C HIS A 264 0.96 -23.14 11.61
N PHE A 265 1.94 -22.30 11.25
CA PHE A 265 1.78 -20.83 11.31
C PHE A 265 0.70 -20.27 10.36
N TYR A 266 0.23 -21.05 9.40
CA TYR A 266 -0.85 -20.66 8.49
C TYR A 266 -2.21 -21.08 9.06
N MET A 267 -2.68 -20.35 10.07
CA MET A 267 -3.98 -20.55 10.70
C MET A 267 -4.61 -19.21 11.10
N ASP A 268 -5.87 -19.24 11.54
CA ASP A 268 -6.60 -18.05 11.95
C ASP A 268 -5.91 -17.32 13.13
N PRO A 269 -5.77 -15.98 13.09
CA PRO A 269 -5.14 -15.20 14.16
C PRO A 269 -5.77 -15.39 15.55
N GLU A 270 -7.08 -15.66 15.63
CA GLU A 270 -7.76 -15.95 16.89
C GLU A 270 -7.20 -17.22 17.54
N VAL A 271 -7.05 -18.29 16.74
CA VAL A 271 -6.49 -19.57 17.20
C VAL A 271 -5.03 -19.39 17.60
N GLN A 272 -4.24 -18.62 16.84
CA GLN A 272 -2.85 -18.31 17.20
C GLN A 272 -2.75 -17.58 18.54
N GLY A 273 -3.63 -16.60 18.76
CA GLY A 273 -3.71 -15.85 20.01
C GLY A 273 -3.98 -16.77 21.20
N ILE A 274 -4.99 -17.64 21.07
CA ILE A 274 -5.36 -18.61 22.12
C ILE A 274 -4.22 -19.58 22.41
N LEU A 275 -3.63 -20.20 21.38
CA LEU A 275 -2.54 -21.17 21.55
C LEU A 275 -1.28 -20.52 22.16
N THR A 276 -0.93 -19.31 21.73
CA THR A 276 0.21 -18.55 22.28
C THR A 276 -0.02 -18.17 23.74
N ALA A 277 -1.25 -17.82 24.11
CA ALA A 277 -1.60 -17.54 25.50
C ALA A 277 -1.60 -18.82 26.36
N ALA A 278 -2.16 -19.92 25.83
CA ALA A 278 -2.18 -21.23 26.48
C ALA A 278 -0.76 -21.80 26.69
N GLN A 279 0.16 -21.56 25.75
CA GLN A 279 1.55 -22.01 25.82
C GLN A 279 2.27 -21.53 27.09
N LYS A 280 1.87 -20.37 27.64
CA LYS A 280 2.44 -19.84 28.90
C LYS A 280 2.11 -20.71 30.12
N GLN A 281 1.03 -21.47 30.06
CA GLN A 281 0.57 -22.34 31.15
C GLN A 281 0.85 -23.82 30.86
N TRP A 282 0.81 -24.23 29.58
CA TRP A 282 1.14 -25.57 29.12
C TRP A 282 2.25 -25.53 28.04
N PRO A 283 3.51 -25.89 28.37
CA PRO A 283 4.65 -25.69 27.48
C PRO A 283 4.65 -26.62 26.25
N HIS A 284 3.81 -27.64 26.22
CA HIS A 284 3.69 -28.59 25.11
C HIS A 284 2.70 -28.11 24.03
N ILE A 285 2.70 -26.80 23.77
CA ILE A 285 2.02 -26.18 22.62
C ILE A 285 3.09 -25.52 21.77
N ASN A 286 3.08 -25.71 20.47
CA ASN A 286 4.01 -25.05 19.57
C ASN A 286 3.40 -24.70 18.22
N ILE A 287 3.69 -23.48 17.76
CA ILE A 287 3.33 -23.00 16.43
C ILE A 287 4.62 -22.89 15.61
N SER A 288 4.76 -23.69 14.56
CA SER A 288 5.98 -23.76 13.75
C SER A 288 5.71 -24.06 12.27
N ASP A 289 6.78 -24.09 11.47
CA ASP A 289 6.72 -24.65 10.12
C ASP A 289 6.57 -26.18 10.19
N SER A 290 5.91 -26.74 9.17
CA SER A 290 5.73 -28.17 8.91
C SER A 290 7.00 -29.01 9.10
N LEU A 291 8.16 -28.50 8.69
CA LEU A 291 9.44 -29.21 8.81
C LEU A 291 9.88 -29.43 10.27
N VAL A 292 9.47 -28.54 11.18
CA VAL A 292 9.90 -28.54 12.58
C VAL A 292 8.86 -29.18 13.51
N MET A 293 7.60 -29.28 13.05
CA MET A 293 6.49 -29.82 13.86
C MET A 293 6.76 -31.25 14.35
N ALA A 294 7.35 -32.08 13.51
CA ALA A 294 7.63 -33.48 13.84
C ALA A 294 8.70 -33.61 14.94
N ASP A 295 9.82 -32.89 14.82
CA ASP A 295 10.87 -32.89 15.85
C ASP A 295 10.37 -32.37 17.20
N ILE A 296 9.45 -31.41 17.17
CA ILE A 296 8.82 -30.87 18.37
C ILE A 296 7.86 -31.90 18.99
N ALA A 297 7.08 -32.60 18.18
CA ALA A 297 6.20 -33.66 18.65
C ALA A 297 6.98 -34.78 19.37
N VAL A 298 8.15 -35.16 18.86
CA VAL A 298 9.06 -36.11 19.52
C VAL A 298 9.47 -35.60 20.91
N LYS A 299 9.87 -34.33 21.03
CA LYS A 299 10.22 -33.73 22.34
C LYS A 299 9.03 -33.69 23.30
N MET A 300 7.81 -33.49 22.79
CA MET A 300 6.59 -33.56 23.60
C MET A 300 6.33 -34.99 24.10
N ALA A 301 6.54 -35.99 23.24
CA ALA A 301 6.42 -37.40 23.61
C ALA A 301 7.47 -37.81 24.67
N GLU A 302 8.72 -37.35 24.52
CA GLU A 302 9.79 -37.54 25.51
C GLU A 302 9.44 -36.92 26.88
N ALA A 303 8.75 -35.78 26.86
CA ALA A 303 8.26 -35.11 28.07
C ALA A 303 7.01 -35.77 28.69
N GLY A 304 6.48 -36.84 28.09
CA GLY A 304 5.38 -37.63 28.62
C GLY A 304 3.99 -37.30 28.09
N CYS A 305 3.88 -36.55 26.99
CA CYS A 305 2.61 -36.41 26.28
C CYS A 305 2.17 -37.76 25.70
N GLN A 306 0.92 -38.14 25.97
CA GLN A 306 0.33 -39.40 25.49
C GLN A 306 -0.35 -39.23 24.13
N TYR A 307 -0.76 -38.01 23.81
CA TYR A 307 -1.46 -37.67 22.59
C TYR A 307 -0.80 -36.44 21.97
N ILE A 308 -0.66 -36.42 20.65
CA ILE A 308 -0.22 -35.25 19.88
C ILE A 308 -1.34 -34.84 18.95
N THR A 309 -1.70 -33.57 19.01
CA THR A 309 -2.72 -32.97 18.16
C THR A 309 -2.06 -32.05 17.15
N VAL A 310 -2.44 -32.19 15.89
CA VAL A 310 -1.84 -31.50 14.77
C VAL A 310 -2.88 -30.58 14.17
N LEU A 311 -2.65 -29.26 14.28
CA LEU A 311 -3.43 -28.25 13.57
C LEU A 311 -2.75 -27.95 12.23
N GLY A 312 -3.24 -28.62 11.19
CA GLY A 312 -2.73 -28.54 9.83
C GLY A 312 -3.48 -29.45 8.84
N VAL A 313 -2.96 -29.51 7.62
CA VAL A 313 -3.39 -30.45 6.57
C VAL A 313 -2.85 -31.86 6.82
N ASP A 314 -3.42 -32.85 6.13
CA ASP A 314 -3.18 -34.29 6.32
C ASP A 314 -1.71 -34.70 6.31
N PHE A 315 -0.97 -34.23 5.30
CA PHE A 315 0.45 -34.55 5.15
C PHE A 315 1.28 -34.14 6.37
N MET A 316 0.89 -33.08 7.08
CA MET A 316 1.60 -32.67 8.30
C MET A 316 1.37 -33.64 9.46
N SER A 317 0.15 -34.15 9.64
CA SER A 317 -0.13 -35.17 10.65
C SER A 317 0.51 -36.52 10.32
N GLU A 318 0.52 -36.91 9.05
CA GLU A 318 1.20 -38.12 8.58
C GLU A 318 2.70 -38.04 8.80
N ASN A 319 3.32 -36.90 8.48
CA ASN A 319 4.75 -36.67 8.74
C ASN A 319 5.06 -36.76 10.25
N VAL A 320 4.25 -36.13 11.10
CA VAL A 320 4.42 -36.21 12.56
C VAL A 320 4.32 -37.66 13.06
N ARG A 321 3.35 -38.45 12.57
CA ARG A 321 3.22 -39.86 12.89
C ARG A 321 4.45 -40.67 12.47
N ALA A 322 4.88 -40.53 11.21
CA ALA A 322 6.02 -41.27 10.67
C ALA A 322 7.32 -41.01 11.47
N ILE A 323 7.57 -39.77 11.86
CA ILE A 323 8.76 -39.41 12.65
C ILE A 323 8.65 -39.90 14.09
N LEU A 324 7.47 -39.86 14.71
CA LEU A 324 7.27 -40.45 16.04
C LEU A 324 7.49 -41.97 16.04
N ASP A 325 7.06 -42.68 14.99
CA ASP A 325 7.33 -44.12 14.83
C ASP A 325 8.83 -44.39 14.69
N GLN A 326 9.51 -43.60 13.86
CA GLN A 326 10.97 -43.72 13.70
C GLN A 326 11.73 -43.44 15.00
N ALA A 327 11.21 -42.57 15.86
CA ALA A 327 11.76 -42.27 17.18
C ALA A 327 11.37 -43.29 18.27
N GLY A 328 10.55 -44.30 17.96
CA GLY A 328 10.13 -45.35 18.89
C GLY A 328 8.91 -45.01 19.76
N PHE A 329 8.16 -43.96 19.41
CA PHE A 329 6.95 -43.51 20.12
C PHE A 329 5.66 -44.01 19.47
N GLU A 330 5.59 -45.30 19.15
CA GLU A 330 4.43 -45.94 18.50
C GLU A 330 3.14 -45.85 19.34
N LYS A 331 3.26 -45.74 20.67
CA LYS A 331 2.13 -45.71 21.61
C LYS A 331 1.48 -44.32 21.76
N VAL A 332 2.17 -43.26 21.33
CA VAL A 332 1.64 -41.89 21.43
C VAL A 332 0.69 -41.68 20.26
N GLU A 333 -0.60 -41.41 20.49
CA GLU A 333 -1.53 -41.27 19.36
C GLU A 333 -1.44 -39.88 18.72
N VAL A 334 -1.55 -39.81 17.39
CA VAL A 334 -1.50 -38.56 16.63
C VAL A 334 -2.88 -38.27 16.05
N TYR A 335 -3.42 -37.10 16.35
CA TYR A 335 -4.74 -36.64 15.91
C TYR A 335 -4.63 -35.42 15.01
N ARG A 336 -5.30 -35.44 13.87
CA ARG A 336 -5.55 -34.24 13.05
C ARG A 336 -6.77 -33.50 13.59
N MET A 337 -6.65 -32.19 13.80
CA MET A 337 -7.78 -31.33 14.14
C MET A 337 -8.47 -30.80 12.87
N SER A 338 -9.79 -31.00 12.76
CA SER A 338 -10.63 -30.51 11.66
C SER A 338 -12.00 -30.07 12.17
N SER A 339 -12.55 -28.99 11.60
CA SER A 339 -13.88 -28.45 11.93
C SER A 339 -15.03 -29.06 11.11
N GLU A 340 -14.73 -29.73 10.00
CA GLU A 340 -15.74 -30.39 9.17
C GLU A 340 -16.15 -31.73 9.79
N GLN A 341 -17.45 -31.97 9.89
CA GLN A 341 -17.96 -33.33 10.04
C GLN A 341 -17.66 -34.03 8.70
N ILE A 342 -16.79 -35.04 8.70
CA ILE A 342 -16.17 -35.62 7.49
C ILE A 342 -17.24 -36.00 6.46
N GLY A 343 -17.50 -35.11 5.52
CA GLY A 343 -18.12 -35.43 4.25
C GLY A 343 -16.98 -35.70 3.29
N CYS A 344 -16.77 -36.99 2.98
CA CYS A 344 -15.81 -37.53 2.04
C CYS A 344 -14.60 -36.62 1.75
N SER A 345 -13.51 -36.83 2.49
CA SER A 345 -12.22 -36.36 2.01
C SER A 345 -11.95 -37.00 0.64
N LEU A 346 -11.17 -36.37 -0.23
CA LEU A 346 -10.77 -36.98 -1.51
C LEU A 346 -10.06 -38.34 -1.35
N ALA A 347 -9.65 -38.72 -0.13
CA ALA A 347 -9.14 -40.04 0.21
C ALA A 347 -10.24 -41.12 0.39
N ASP A 348 -11.48 -40.75 0.73
CA ASP A 348 -12.63 -41.69 0.70
C ASP A 348 -13.02 -42.09 -0.73
N ALA A 349 -12.49 -41.40 -1.75
CA ALA A 349 -12.62 -41.78 -3.16
C ALA A 349 -11.57 -42.81 -3.63
N ALA A 350 -10.52 -43.06 -2.83
CA ALA A 350 -9.45 -43.95 -3.23
C ALA A 350 -9.52 -45.30 -2.53
N GLU A 351 -9.37 -45.38 -1.20
CA GLU A 351 -9.01 -46.67 -0.59
C GLU A 351 -9.48 -46.76 0.87
N SER A 352 -10.48 -47.60 1.14
CA SER A 352 -10.72 -48.15 2.49
C SER A 352 -9.88 -49.43 2.68
N PRO A 353 -9.62 -49.95 3.89
CA PRO A 353 -9.67 -49.38 5.26
C PRO A 353 -8.36 -49.62 6.07
N MET A 354 -8.08 -48.88 7.16
CA MET A 354 -7.45 -49.32 8.45
C MET A 354 -7.28 -48.10 9.40
N PRO A 355 -7.19 -48.29 10.74
CA PRO A 355 -7.79 -47.36 11.71
C PRO A 355 -6.81 -46.28 12.21
N LEU A 356 -7.11 -45.01 11.93
CA LEU A 356 -6.76 -43.93 12.87
C LEU A 356 -7.87 -43.85 13.92
N HIS A 357 -7.54 -44.09 15.19
CA HIS A 357 -8.44 -43.80 16.29
C HIS A 357 -8.74 -42.28 16.32
N ARG A 358 -10.02 -41.93 16.47
CA ARG A 358 -10.56 -40.57 16.37
C ARG A 358 -11.09 -40.13 17.73
N CYS A 359 -10.80 -38.90 18.14
CA CYS A 359 -11.37 -38.29 19.34
C CYS A 359 -12.69 -37.60 18.95
N PRO A 360 -13.86 -37.97 19.53
CA PRO A 360 -15.02 -37.10 19.48
C PRO A 360 -14.77 -35.90 20.40
N ILE A 361 -15.14 -34.73 19.91
CA ILE A 361 -15.01 -33.42 20.57
C ILE A 361 -15.71 -33.45 21.93
#